data_AF-A0A455WDK0-F1
#
_entry.id   AF-A0A455WDK0-F1
#
_cell.length_a   1.000
_cell.length_b   1.000
_cell.length_c   1.000
_cell.angle_alpha   90.00
_cell.angle_beta   90.00
_cell.angle_gamma   90.00
#
_symmetry.space_group_name_H-M   'P 1'
#
loop_
_entity.id
_entity.type
_entity.pdbx_description
1 polymer ?
#
loop_
_entity_poly.entity_id
_entity_poly.type
_entity_poly.pdbx_seq_one_letter_code
_entity_poly.pdbx_strand_id
1 'polypeptide(L)'
;MTGPVRTVHCAARALLVFCTLAVPQAGASESVPTELATGVTRFALDTGHVARAIPLAGQVKGDSADYLSARVLLASGRTSEAKRLLERVFNSNVHRAEAALELARMAEAGGNHVEADRWYQEVVRTGFGEVRQRALLNLAETQRQQGKADRAGQYLASMDDGYWAAVGYMNLAGDFARDDLDPSRALVSLRVAMAMAAKDPDSARSADLRDQLYLRAGYLSVRNQDYDKATDFLEKVSLESYYTPQALYLHGFALSEKGNHRAAMQSWHRAKKFPLAFPGVADAWIGMGRGYDLAGYPGQAGEAWLAANAAYEGERVTLGKLAERIRAEGAYKALVADARGADTQWFLADSRTLTQPRLAYLLRFLESAEGQAAVGRVARLDDLAFSLESSKHDLDVFIGALENNHHGGGGGQRAALQEQQDTLTRQLEQLTDRPLSADHIARLRQLQRLLQSGGQRLSSLPRREAGRQEQLRDNLAEARQLRDEISSLQTRVSKARARAAEYLDEKALALVAAEQQRMAHSLDKTEQQIAHLYEYLALENIGEAAR
;
A
#
# COMPACT_ATOMS: atom_id res chain seq x y z
N MET A 1 -66.02 1.66 56.71
CA MET A 1 -66.18 0.26 57.16
C MET A 1 -65.67 -0.64 56.06
N THR A 2 -64.90 -1.68 56.44
CA THR A 2 -64.28 -2.76 55.62
C THR A 2 -63.36 -2.27 54.50
N GLY A 3 -62.03 -2.41 54.53
CA GLY A 3 -61.18 -3.49 55.05
C GLY A 3 -60.28 -3.99 53.89
N PRO A 4 -59.00 -4.35 54.12
CA PRO A 4 -57.85 -3.90 53.31
C PRO A 4 -57.27 -5.01 52.41
N VAL A 5 -56.25 -4.76 51.57
CA VAL A 5 -54.84 -5.12 51.89
C VAL A 5 -53.87 -4.71 50.74
N ARG A 6 -52.80 -4.01 51.15
CA ARG A 6 -51.38 -4.02 50.71
C ARG A 6 -50.96 -3.49 49.32
N THR A 7 -50.32 -2.31 49.32
CA THR A 7 -48.86 -2.03 49.12
C THR A 7 -48.39 -2.22 47.67
N VAL A 8 -48.31 -1.13 46.89
CA VAL A 8 -47.11 -0.27 46.72
C VAL A 8 -45.92 -1.04 46.14
N HIS A 9 -45.71 -0.92 44.82
CA HIS A 9 -44.54 -0.21 44.28
C HIS A 9 -44.72 0.18 42.82
N CYS A 10 -44.40 1.46 42.58
CA CYS A 10 -44.31 2.22 41.35
C CYS A 10 -44.09 1.43 40.05
N ALA A 11 -45.09 1.47 39.20
CA ALA A 11 -44.96 1.27 37.77
C ALA A 11 -44.48 2.58 37.09
N ALA A 12 -43.80 2.36 35.97
CA ALA A 12 -43.66 3.26 34.82
C ALA A 12 -42.70 4.44 34.97
N ARG A 13 -41.55 4.32 34.28
CA ARG A 13 -41.37 5.10 33.05
C ARG A 13 -40.27 4.55 32.13
N ALA A 14 -40.71 4.32 30.90
CA ALA A 14 -40.01 4.51 29.64
C ALA A 14 -38.82 3.59 29.29
N LEU A 15 -39.17 2.56 28.52
CA LEU A 15 -38.43 2.05 27.36
C LEU A 15 -37.52 3.11 26.69
N LEU A 16 -36.22 2.82 26.62
CA LEU A 16 -35.34 3.28 25.55
C LEU A 16 -34.37 2.14 25.26
N VAL A 17 -34.70 1.36 24.24
CA VAL A 17 -33.86 0.32 23.67
C VAL A 17 -32.71 1.02 22.96
N PHE A 18 -31.55 1.07 23.60
CA PHE A 18 -30.28 1.29 22.92
C PHE A 18 -29.62 -0.07 22.74
N CYS A 19 -29.69 -0.61 21.52
CA CYS A 19 -28.80 -1.66 21.05
C CYS A 19 -27.39 -1.06 20.97
N THR A 20 -26.65 -1.11 22.07
CA THR A 20 -25.19 -1.03 22.02
C THR A 20 -24.69 -2.33 21.41
N LEU A 21 -24.43 -2.29 20.10
CA LEU A 21 -23.51 -3.23 19.45
C LEU A 21 -22.14 -3.04 20.10
N ALA A 22 -21.92 -3.72 21.22
CA ALA A 22 -20.59 -4.03 21.68
C ALA A 22 -19.97 -4.90 20.59
N VAL A 23 -19.14 -4.29 19.75
CA VAL A 23 -18.19 -5.01 18.91
C VAL A 23 -17.37 -5.87 19.87
N PRO A 24 -17.50 -7.21 19.85
CA PRO A 24 -16.55 -8.03 20.58
C PRO A 24 -15.22 -7.83 19.89
N GLN A 25 -14.23 -7.31 20.61
CA GLN A 25 -12.85 -7.38 20.18
C GLN A 25 -12.51 -8.87 20.02
N ALA A 26 -12.46 -9.31 18.77
CA ALA A 26 -12.13 -10.68 18.39
C ALA A 26 -10.62 -10.90 18.59
N GLY A 27 -10.24 -11.15 19.85
CA GLY A 27 -9.01 -11.84 20.21
C GLY A 27 -9.24 -13.35 20.10
N ALA A 28 -9.40 -13.83 18.87
CA ALA A 28 -9.33 -15.24 18.52
C ALA A 28 -8.81 -15.28 17.09
N SER A 29 -7.70 -15.99 16.84
CA SER A 29 -7.20 -16.23 15.50
C SER A 29 -8.29 -16.90 14.67
N GLU A 30 -9.04 -16.12 13.91
CA GLU A 30 -10.01 -16.64 12.97
C GLU A 30 -9.17 -17.33 11.89
N SER A 31 -8.99 -18.65 12.02
CA SER A 31 -8.27 -19.45 11.05
C SER A 31 -8.98 -19.25 9.72
N VAL A 32 -8.32 -18.56 8.78
CA VAL A 32 -8.87 -18.33 7.44
C VAL A 32 -9.32 -19.68 6.90
N PRO A 33 -10.61 -19.86 6.55
CA PRO A 33 -11.08 -21.12 5.99
C PRO A 33 -10.20 -21.53 4.81
N THR A 34 -9.86 -22.81 4.70
CA THR A 34 -8.93 -23.29 3.66
C THR A 34 -9.40 -22.96 2.24
N GLU A 35 -10.71 -22.78 2.05
CA GLU A 35 -11.33 -22.36 0.79
C GLU A 35 -10.97 -20.91 0.41
N LEU A 36 -10.76 -20.04 1.40
CA LEU A 36 -10.38 -18.64 1.21
C LEU A 36 -8.87 -18.41 1.22
N ALA A 37 -8.07 -19.40 1.67
CA ALA A 37 -6.62 -19.28 1.79
C ALA A 37 -5.95 -18.83 0.48
N THR A 38 -6.38 -19.36 -0.67
CA THR A 38 -5.88 -18.97 -1.99
C THR A 38 -6.14 -17.49 -2.30
N GLY A 39 -7.37 -17.03 -2.10
CA GLY A 39 -7.77 -15.64 -2.38
C GLY A 39 -7.09 -14.64 -1.45
N VAL A 40 -7.04 -14.95 -0.15
CA VAL A 40 -6.39 -14.11 0.86
C VAL A 40 -4.88 -14.05 0.64
N THR A 41 -4.23 -15.18 0.30
CA THR A 41 -2.80 -15.21 -0.05
C THR A 41 -2.53 -14.33 -1.26
N ARG A 42 -3.35 -14.43 -2.32
CA ARG A 42 -3.21 -13.62 -3.52
C ARG A 42 -3.37 -12.14 -3.21
N PHE A 43 -4.44 -11.77 -2.51
CA PHE A 43 -4.70 -10.38 -2.10
C PHE A 43 -3.56 -9.83 -1.25
N ALA A 44 -3.08 -10.59 -0.26
CA ALA A 44 -1.97 -10.18 0.61
C ALA A 44 -0.66 -9.97 -0.18
N LEU A 45 -0.38 -10.82 -1.16
CA LEU A 45 0.78 -10.65 -2.05
C LEU A 45 0.63 -9.42 -2.97
N ASP A 46 -0.56 -9.21 -3.52
CA ASP A 46 -0.82 -8.10 -4.45
C ASP A 46 -0.87 -6.74 -3.75
N THR A 47 -1.25 -6.71 -2.46
CA THR A 47 -1.25 -5.51 -1.60
C THR A 47 0.05 -5.30 -0.84
N GLY A 48 1.01 -6.24 -0.92
CA GLY A 48 2.31 -6.14 -0.27
C GLY A 48 2.33 -6.54 1.21
N HIS A 49 1.24 -7.08 1.76
CA HIS A 49 1.15 -7.62 3.12
C HIS A 49 1.71 -9.05 3.22
N VAL A 50 2.99 -9.22 2.90
CA VAL A 50 3.66 -10.53 2.79
C VAL A 50 3.57 -11.35 4.08
N ALA A 51 3.65 -10.71 5.25
CA ALA A 51 3.58 -11.37 6.55
C ALA A 51 2.29 -12.20 6.74
N ARG A 52 1.17 -11.72 6.19
CA ARG A 52 -0.12 -12.43 6.23
C ARG A 52 -0.16 -13.62 5.28
N ALA A 53 0.61 -13.58 4.19
CA ALA A 53 0.63 -14.63 3.17
C ALA A 53 1.48 -15.85 3.58
N ILE A 54 2.53 -15.65 4.39
CA ILE A 54 3.46 -16.73 4.81
C ILE A 54 2.76 -17.91 5.50
N PRO A 55 1.97 -17.72 6.57
CA PRO A 55 1.33 -18.86 7.25
C PRO A 55 0.25 -19.53 6.38
N LEU A 56 -0.37 -18.78 5.48
CA LEU A 56 -1.39 -19.29 4.57
C LEU A 56 -0.80 -20.11 3.41
N ALA A 57 0.47 -19.90 3.07
CA ALA A 57 1.13 -20.56 1.94
C ALA A 57 1.08 -22.10 2.01
N GLY A 58 1.17 -22.67 3.22
CA GLY A 58 1.07 -24.12 3.44
C GLY A 58 -0.36 -24.67 3.41
N GLN A 59 -1.36 -23.79 3.47
CA GLN A 59 -2.78 -24.13 3.44
C GLN A 59 -3.39 -24.00 2.04
N VAL A 60 -2.70 -23.32 1.12
CA VAL A 60 -3.11 -23.22 -0.29
C VAL A 60 -3.07 -24.61 -0.92
N LYS A 61 -4.20 -25.01 -1.51
CA LYS A 61 -4.35 -26.28 -2.22
C LYS A 61 -4.79 -26.03 -3.66
N GLY A 62 -4.60 -27.06 -4.49
CA GLY A 62 -4.98 -27.05 -5.91
C GLY A 62 -3.91 -26.46 -6.81
N ASP A 63 -4.28 -26.21 -8.07
CA ASP A 63 -3.31 -25.93 -9.15
C ASP A 63 -2.53 -24.62 -9.00
N SER A 64 -2.96 -23.74 -8.08
CA SER A 64 -2.29 -22.47 -7.79
C SER A 64 -1.29 -22.52 -6.63
N ALA A 65 -1.20 -23.66 -5.92
CA ALA A 65 -0.41 -23.78 -4.71
C ALA A 65 1.07 -23.47 -4.95
N ASP A 66 1.71 -24.20 -5.87
CA ASP A 66 3.14 -24.03 -6.17
C ASP A 66 3.48 -22.62 -6.66
N TYR A 67 2.61 -22.03 -7.47
CA TYR A 67 2.78 -20.65 -7.95
C TYR A 67 2.70 -19.62 -6.81
N LEU A 68 1.66 -19.71 -5.97
CA LEU A 68 1.50 -18.79 -4.84
C LEU A 68 2.61 -18.99 -3.80
N SER A 69 3.03 -20.22 -3.51
CA SER A 69 4.19 -20.49 -2.66
C SER A 69 5.46 -19.89 -3.24
N ALA A 70 5.67 -19.94 -4.56
CA ALA A 70 6.81 -19.30 -5.21
C ALA A 70 6.79 -17.78 -5.06
N ARG A 71 5.61 -17.15 -5.20
CA ARG A 71 5.45 -15.71 -4.96
C ARG A 71 5.71 -15.33 -3.51
N VAL A 72 5.28 -16.15 -2.54
CA VAL A 72 5.59 -15.94 -1.11
C VAL A 72 7.10 -16.04 -0.85
N LEU A 73 7.77 -17.03 -1.44
CA LEU A 73 9.22 -17.16 -1.35
C LEU A 73 9.94 -15.95 -1.97
N LEU A 74 9.47 -15.47 -3.12
CA LEU A 74 10.03 -14.29 -3.77
C LEU A 74 9.84 -13.04 -2.90
N ALA A 75 8.62 -12.83 -2.41
CA ALA A 75 8.27 -11.67 -1.58
C ALA A 75 8.95 -11.67 -0.20
N SER A 76 9.32 -12.86 0.31
CA SER A 76 10.11 -13.02 1.55
C SER A 76 11.62 -12.94 1.32
N GLY A 77 12.08 -12.73 0.08
CA GLY A 77 13.50 -12.57 -0.26
C GLY A 77 14.25 -13.89 -0.48
N ARG A 78 13.57 -15.04 -0.47
CA ARG A 78 14.15 -16.37 -0.76
C ARG A 78 14.22 -16.61 -2.28
N THR A 79 14.89 -15.71 -2.97
CA THR A 79 14.92 -15.58 -4.44
C THR A 79 15.39 -16.84 -5.16
N SER A 80 16.38 -17.55 -4.63
CA SER A 80 16.91 -18.78 -5.24
C SER A 80 15.94 -19.96 -5.15
N GLU A 81 15.19 -20.05 -4.05
CA GLU A 81 14.15 -21.07 -3.87
C GLU A 81 12.91 -20.75 -4.69
N ALA A 82 12.53 -19.47 -4.73
CA ALA A 82 11.48 -18.97 -5.59
C ALA A 82 11.78 -19.29 -7.06
N LYS A 83 13.00 -19.01 -7.55
CA LYS A 83 13.40 -19.32 -8.93
C LYS A 83 13.18 -20.80 -9.28
N ARG A 84 13.70 -21.71 -8.44
CA ARG A 84 13.55 -23.16 -8.65
C ARG A 84 12.09 -23.62 -8.62
N LEU A 85 11.26 -23.01 -7.78
CA LEU A 85 9.84 -23.35 -7.73
C LEU A 85 9.09 -22.79 -8.96
N LEU A 86 9.39 -21.55 -9.39
CA LEU A 86 8.83 -20.97 -10.61
C LEU A 86 9.21 -21.76 -11.86
N GLU A 87 10.45 -22.25 -11.96
CA GLU A 87 10.89 -23.12 -13.06
C GLU A 87 10.09 -24.44 -13.09
N ARG A 88 9.75 -25.00 -11.92
CA ARG A 88 8.86 -26.17 -11.85
C ARG A 88 7.43 -25.83 -12.27
N VAL A 89 6.89 -24.69 -11.83
CA VAL A 89 5.56 -24.21 -12.24
C VAL A 89 5.51 -23.96 -13.75
N PHE A 90 6.55 -23.39 -14.34
CA PHE A 90 6.66 -23.20 -15.78
C PHE A 90 6.63 -24.51 -16.56
N ASN A 91 7.24 -25.57 -16.03
CA ASN A 91 7.19 -26.91 -16.63
C ASN A 91 5.84 -27.61 -16.43
N SER A 92 4.95 -27.04 -15.60
CA SER A 92 3.58 -27.48 -15.44
C SER A 92 2.64 -26.82 -16.46
N ASN A 93 1.39 -27.29 -16.56
CA ASN A 93 0.39 -26.71 -17.45
C ASN A 93 -0.32 -25.48 -16.85
N VAL A 94 -0.26 -25.26 -15.54
CA VAL A 94 -1.02 -24.21 -14.85
C VAL A 94 -0.07 -23.10 -14.38
N HIS A 95 -0.49 -21.85 -14.49
CA HIS A 95 0.33 -20.66 -14.19
C HIS A 95 1.68 -20.58 -14.94
N ARG A 96 1.79 -21.25 -16.09
CA ARG A 96 3.04 -21.33 -16.85
C ARG A 96 3.51 -19.94 -17.29
N ALA A 97 2.61 -19.15 -17.85
CA ALA A 97 2.92 -17.81 -18.35
C ALA A 97 3.20 -16.84 -17.20
N GLU A 98 2.45 -16.93 -16.11
CA GLU A 98 2.66 -16.16 -14.90
C GLU A 98 4.03 -16.44 -14.27
N ALA A 99 4.43 -17.72 -14.19
CA ALA A 99 5.74 -18.11 -13.68
C ALA A 99 6.88 -17.61 -14.57
N ALA A 100 6.75 -17.75 -15.90
CA ALA A 100 7.71 -17.19 -16.85
C ALA A 100 7.83 -15.66 -16.74
N LEU A 101 6.71 -14.96 -16.48
CA LEU A 101 6.71 -13.51 -16.31
C LEU A 101 7.48 -13.08 -15.05
N GLU A 102 7.33 -13.79 -13.94
CA GLU A 102 8.12 -13.52 -12.73
C GLU A 102 9.60 -13.87 -12.94
N LEU A 103 9.92 -14.97 -13.64
CA LEU A 103 11.30 -15.32 -13.99
C LEU A 103 11.96 -14.24 -14.87
N ALA A 104 11.21 -13.68 -15.82
CA ALA A 104 11.69 -12.58 -16.66
C ALA A 104 12.07 -11.35 -15.83
N ARG A 105 11.18 -10.93 -14.92
CA ARG A 105 11.44 -9.79 -14.00
C ARG A 105 12.61 -10.05 -13.08
N MET A 106 12.77 -11.29 -12.60
CA MET A 106 13.92 -11.67 -11.78
C MET A 106 15.24 -11.57 -12.56
N ALA A 107 15.26 -12.01 -13.82
CA ALA A 107 16.43 -11.88 -14.69
C ALA A 107 16.75 -10.41 -14.99
N GLU A 108 15.72 -9.61 -15.27
CA GLU A 108 15.85 -8.16 -15.51
C GLU A 108 16.39 -7.42 -14.27
N ALA A 109 15.86 -7.70 -13.09
CA ALA A 109 16.35 -7.15 -11.83
C ALA A 109 17.81 -7.56 -11.53
N GLY A 110 18.23 -8.73 -12.03
CA GLY A 110 19.62 -9.19 -11.97
C GLY A 110 20.53 -8.63 -13.06
N GLY A 111 20.02 -7.78 -13.96
CA GLY A 111 20.76 -7.21 -15.10
C GLY A 111 21.00 -8.19 -16.25
N ASN A 112 20.39 -9.38 -16.23
CA ASN A 112 20.53 -10.38 -17.30
C ASN A 112 19.45 -10.18 -18.37
N HIS A 113 19.63 -9.16 -19.21
CA HIS A 113 18.67 -8.80 -20.26
C HIS A 113 18.41 -9.92 -21.29
N VAL A 114 19.42 -10.75 -21.59
CA VAL A 114 19.27 -11.86 -22.53
C VAL A 114 18.33 -12.94 -21.98
N GLU A 115 18.48 -13.28 -20.71
CA GLU A 115 17.58 -14.24 -20.04
C GLU A 115 16.18 -13.64 -19.87
N ALA A 116 16.08 -12.34 -19.54
CA ALA A 116 14.80 -11.64 -19.43
C ALA A 116 14.03 -11.66 -20.76
N ASP A 117 14.67 -11.29 -21.88
CA ASP A 117 14.06 -11.30 -23.21
C ASP A 117 13.54 -12.69 -23.57
N ARG A 118 14.34 -13.74 -23.31
CA ARG A 118 13.93 -15.12 -23.57
C ARG A 118 12.67 -15.48 -22.78
N TRP A 119 12.63 -15.15 -21.48
CA TRP A 119 11.46 -15.44 -20.66
C TRP A 119 10.24 -14.62 -21.09
N TYR A 120 10.39 -13.33 -21.42
CA TYR A 120 9.27 -12.55 -21.95
C TYR A 120 8.72 -13.11 -23.26
N GLN A 121 9.58 -13.59 -24.17
CA GLN A 121 9.14 -14.26 -25.40
C GLN A 121 8.36 -15.56 -25.10
N GLU A 122 8.78 -16.32 -24.10
CA GLU A 122 8.04 -17.50 -23.64
C GLU A 122 6.65 -17.12 -23.11
N VAL A 123 6.55 -16.04 -22.32
CA VAL A 123 5.26 -15.51 -21.85
C VAL A 123 4.37 -15.12 -23.03
N VAL A 124 4.91 -14.47 -24.06
CA VAL A 124 4.15 -14.09 -25.25
C VAL A 124 3.60 -15.30 -26.00
N ARG A 125 4.36 -16.40 -26.01
CA ARG A 125 3.99 -17.66 -26.68
C ARG A 125 2.93 -18.44 -25.92
N THR A 126 3.01 -18.49 -24.59
CA THR A 126 2.17 -19.37 -23.76
C THR A 126 1.07 -18.64 -23.00
N GLY A 127 1.19 -17.32 -22.84
CA GLY A 127 0.29 -16.49 -22.04
C GLY A 127 -0.85 -15.89 -22.85
N PHE A 128 -1.86 -15.42 -22.13
CA PHE A 128 -3.04 -14.75 -22.68
C PHE A 128 -3.43 -13.56 -21.81
N GLY A 129 -4.30 -12.69 -22.33
CA GLY A 129 -4.82 -11.53 -21.61
C GLY A 129 -3.71 -10.65 -21.03
N GLU A 130 -3.91 -10.18 -19.80
CA GLU A 130 -3.02 -9.22 -19.15
C GLU A 130 -1.57 -9.71 -19.02
N VAL A 131 -1.36 -11.01 -18.77
CA VAL A 131 -0.03 -11.61 -18.62
C VAL A 131 0.80 -11.46 -19.89
N ARG A 132 0.17 -11.73 -21.05
CA ARG A 132 0.79 -11.54 -22.37
C ARG A 132 1.05 -10.06 -22.66
N GLN A 133 0.09 -9.19 -22.37
CA GLN A 133 0.22 -7.75 -22.60
C GLN A 133 1.37 -7.13 -21.79
N ARG A 134 1.55 -7.54 -20.53
CA ARG A 134 2.68 -7.10 -19.70
C ARG A 134 4.04 -7.56 -20.26
N ALA A 135 4.12 -8.78 -20.78
CA ALA A 135 5.35 -9.27 -21.41
C ALA A 135 5.70 -8.51 -22.70
N LEU A 136 4.71 -8.23 -23.56
CA LEU A 136 4.89 -7.41 -24.76
C LEU A 136 5.37 -6.00 -24.41
N LEU A 137 4.78 -5.38 -23.38
CA LEU A 137 5.22 -4.07 -22.91
C LEU A 137 6.69 -4.10 -22.45
N ASN A 138 7.10 -5.10 -21.64
CA ASN A 138 8.48 -5.18 -21.17
C ASN A 138 9.48 -5.43 -22.30
N LEU A 139 9.11 -6.22 -23.33
CA LEU A 139 9.93 -6.35 -24.55
C LEU A 139 10.06 -5.00 -25.28
N ALA A 140 8.96 -4.25 -25.40
CA ALA A 140 8.98 -2.92 -25.99
C ALA A 140 9.86 -1.94 -25.19
N GLU A 141 9.75 -1.93 -23.86
CA GLU A 141 10.59 -1.10 -22.98
C GLU A 141 12.07 -1.48 -23.07
N THR A 142 12.39 -2.77 -23.16
CA THR A 142 13.77 -3.23 -23.36
C THR A 142 14.34 -2.72 -24.68
N GLN A 143 13.56 -2.72 -25.76
CA GLN A 143 13.99 -2.14 -27.04
C GLN A 143 14.13 -0.61 -26.97
N ARG A 144 13.20 0.09 -26.30
CA ARG A 144 13.29 1.55 -26.05
C ARG A 144 14.57 1.93 -25.31
N GLN A 145 14.87 1.23 -24.22
CA GLN A 145 16.08 1.49 -23.42
C GLN A 145 17.38 1.29 -24.23
N GLN A 146 17.34 0.45 -25.26
CA GLN A 146 18.44 0.25 -26.23
C GLN A 146 18.44 1.27 -27.38
N GLY A 147 17.56 2.28 -27.38
CA GLY A 147 17.41 3.27 -28.44
C GLY A 147 16.73 2.76 -29.71
N LYS A 148 16.09 1.58 -29.66
CA LYS A 148 15.46 0.93 -30.83
C LYS A 148 13.96 1.20 -30.86
N ALA A 149 13.58 2.46 -31.01
CA ALA A 149 12.19 2.92 -30.98
C ALA A 149 11.30 2.21 -32.01
N ASP A 150 11.78 1.95 -33.22
CA ASP A 150 11.00 1.27 -34.26
C ASP A 150 10.66 -0.19 -33.88
N ARG A 151 11.60 -0.91 -33.26
CA ARG A 151 11.36 -2.28 -32.77
C ARG A 151 10.41 -2.28 -31.57
N ALA A 152 10.50 -1.29 -30.69
CA ALA A 152 9.53 -1.12 -29.63
C ALA A 152 8.12 -0.93 -30.20
N GLY A 153 7.98 -0.08 -31.23
CA GLY A 153 6.71 0.12 -31.94
C GLY A 153 6.14 -1.17 -32.54
N GLN A 154 6.97 -2.07 -33.07
CA GLN A 154 6.52 -3.37 -33.58
C GLN A 154 5.90 -4.26 -32.50
N TYR A 155 6.49 -4.31 -31.29
CA TYR A 155 5.89 -5.03 -30.18
C TYR A 155 4.57 -4.41 -29.75
N LEU A 156 4.52 -3.08 -29.62
CA LEU A 156 3.30 -2.35 -29.24
C LEU A 156 2.18 -2.50 -30.27
N ALA A 157 2.50 -2.58 -31.56
CA ALA A 157 1.51 -2.81 -32.62
C ALA A 157 0.87 -4.21 -32.57
N SER A 158 1.50 -5.17 -31.90
CA SER A 158 0.98 -6.53 -31.70
C SER A 158 0.16 -6.70 -30.42
N MET A 159 0.06 -5.65 -29.60
CA MET A 159 -0.69 -5.65 -28.35
C MET A 159 -2.19 -5.50 -28.60
N ASP A 160 -2.99 -6.02 -27.65
CA ASP A 160 -4.42 -5.76 -27.63
C ASP A 160 -4.65 -4.35 -27.08
N ASP A 161 -5.71 -3.69 -27.53
CA ASP A 161 -6.08 -2.38 -27.04
C ASP A 161 -6.36 -2.41 -25.53
N GLY A 162 -5.90 -1.39 -24.81
CA GLY A 162 -6.13 -1.24 -23.36
C GLY A 162 -4.99 -0.52 -22.66
N TYR A 163 -4.98 -0.58 -21.33
CA TYR A 163 -4.03 0.14 -20.48
C TYR A 163 -2.55 -0.08 -20.85
N TRP A 164 -2.12 -1.33 -21.00
CA TRP A 164 -0.71 -1.64 -21.23
C TRP A 164 -0.19 -1.14 -22.57
N ALA A 165 -0.97 -1.27 -23.64
CA ALA A 165 -0.62 -0.73 -24.95
C ALA A 165 -0.55 0.80 -24.90
N ALA A 166 -1.52 1.44 -24.23
CA ALA A 166 -1.54 2.89 -24.05
C ALA A 166 -0.30 3.42 -23.31
N VAL A 167 0.10 2.77 -22.22
CA VAL A 167 1.33 3.12 -21.48
C VAL A 167 2.58 2.95 -22.36
N GLY A 168 2.67 1.87 -23.14
CA GLY A 168 3.78 1.67 -24.07
C GLY A 168 3.90 2.77 -25.12
N TYR A 169 2.79 3.14 -25.77
CA TYR A 169 2.78 4.24 -26.73
C TYR A 169 3.01 5.61 -26.08
N MET A 170 2.59 5.81 -24.83
CA MET A 170 2.91 7.00 -24.05
C MET A 170 4.40 7.13 -23.79
N ASN A 171 5.06 6.03 -23.43
CA ASN A 171 6.50 5.99 -23.20
C ASN A 171 7.23 6.27 -24.52
N LEU A 172 6.88 5.55 -25.58
CA LEU A 172 7.44 5.74 -26.93
C LEU A 172 7.31 7.19 -27.42
N ALA A 173 6.17 7.84 -27.16
CA ALA A 173 6.01 9.26 -27.47
C ALA A 173 7.03 10.15 -26.74
N GLY A 174 7.40 9.78 -25.52
CA GLY A 174 8.45 10.45 -24.76
C GLY A 174 9.86 10.29 -25.35
N ASP A 175 10.15 9.20 -26.07
CA ASP A 175 11.40 9.10 -26.84
C ASP A 175 11.35 10.00 -28.05
N PHE A 176 10.29 9.93 -28.86
CA PHE A 176 10.14 10.80 -30.03
C PHE A 176 10.21 12.28 -29.64
N ALA A 177 9.61 12.69 -28.52
CA ALA A 177 9.67 14.08 -28.07
C ALA A 177 11.06 14.54 -27.57
N ARG A 178 11.96 13.60 -27.26
CA ARG A 178 13.35 13.87 -26.87
C ARG A 178 14.28 13.86 -28.08
N ASP A 179 14.09 12.89 -28.97
CA ASP A 179 15.02 12.59 -30.06
C ASP A 179 14.69 13.35 -31.35
N ASP A 180 13.40 13.58 -31.62
CA ASP A 180 12.94 14.25 -32.84
C ASP A 180 12.82 15.77 -32.61
N LEU A 181 13.22 16.55 -33.62
CA LEU A 181 12.97 18.00 -33.66
C LEU A 181 11.49 18.34 -33.94
N ASP A 182 10.82 17.51 -34.73
CA ASP A 182 9.41 17.65 -35.08
C ASP A 182 8.53 16.82 -34.12
N PRO A 183 7.53 17.43 -33.44
CA PRO A 183 6.66 16.72 -32.52
C PRO A 183 5.69 15.73 -33.17
N SER A 184 5.60 15.69 -34.50
CA SER A 184 4.59 14.92 -35.22
C SER A 184 4.55 13.44 -34.81
N ARG A 185 5.71 12.76 -34.71
CA ARG A 185 5.76 11.34 -34.29
C ARG A 185 5.33 11.15 -32.84
N ALA A 186 5.76 12.03 -31.94
CA ALA A 186 5.35 12.00 -30.54
C ALA A 186 3.83 12.24 -30.39
N LEU A 187 3.26 13.21 -31.11
CA LEU A 187 1.82 13.49 -31.11
C LEU A 187 1.01 12.33 -31.71
N VAL A 188 1.49 11.70 -32.79
CA VAL A 188 0.85 10.50 -33.34
C VAL A 188 0.85 9.37 -32.31
N SER A 189 1.99 9.11 -31.67
CA SER A 189 2.10 8.07 -30.62
C SER A 189 1.17 8.36 -29.44
N LEU A 190 1.05 9.62 -28.99
CA LEU A 190 0.09 10.00 -27.93
C LEU A 190 -1.36 9.80 -28.37
N ARG A 191 -1.72 10.10 -29.62
CA ARG A 191 -3.07 9.85 -30.14
C ARG A 191 -3.40 8.37 -30.21
N VAL A 192 -2.44 7.53 -30.60
CA VAL A 192 -2.59 6.07 -30.54
C VAL A 192 -2.78 5.65 -29.08
N ALA A 193 -1.95 6.13 -28.15
CA ALA A 193 -2.09 5.84 -26.73
C ALA A 193 -3.49 6.19 -26.18
N MET A 194 -4.05 7.35 -26.57
CA MET A 194 -5.41 7.75 -26.18
C MET A 194 -6.48 6.80 -26.70
N ALA A 195 -6.35 6.34 -27.95
CA ALA A 195 -7.27 5.37 -28.54
C ALA A 195 -7.20 4.00 -27.85
N MET A 196 -5.99 3.57 -27.46
CA MET A 196 -5.77 2.35 -26.68
C MET A 196 -6.39 2.49 -25.28
N ALA A 197 -6.14 3.60 -24.60
CA ALA A 197 -6.64 3.85 -23.24
C ALA A 197 -8.17 3.88 -23.19
N ALA A 198 -8.82 4.42 -24.22
CA ALA A 198 -10.29 4.51 -24.30
C ALA A 198 -10.99 3.13 -24.34
N LYS A 199 -10.26 2.06 -24.66
CA LYS A 199 -10.78 0.68 -24.70
C LYS A 199 -10.44 -0.13 -23.44
N ASP A 200 -9.81 0.49 -22.45
CA ASP A 200 -9.51 -0.17 -21.18
C ASP A 200 -10.82 -0.48 -20.42
N PRO A 201 -11.03 -1.71 -19.92
CA PRO A 201 -12.26 -2.09 -19.23
C PRO A 201 -12.47 -1.36 -17.89
N ASP A 202 -11.39 -0.87 -17.27
CA ASP A 202 -11.46 -0.06 -16.06
C ASP A 202 -11.64 1.41 -16.43
N SER A 203 -12.87 1.92 -16.28
CA SER A 203 -13.23 3.31 -16.62
C SER A 203 -12.42 4.34 -15.81
N ALA A 204 -12.15 4.06 -14.52
CA ALA A 204 -11.42 5.00 -13.68
C ALA A 204 -9.94 5.08 -14.08
N ARG A 205 -9.32 3.92 -14.30
CA ARG A 205 -7.93 3.84 -14.81
C ARG A 205 -7.79 4.42 -16.22
N SER A 206 -8.78 4.17 -17.08
CA SER A 206 -8.86 4.75 -18.42
C SER A 206 -8.91 6.27 -18.37
N ALA A 207 -9.78 6.85 -17.52
CA ALA A 207 -9.95 8.28 -17.39
C ALA A 207 -8.66 8.97 -16.92
N ASP A 208 -8.03 8.45 -15.86
CA ASP A 208 -6.78 9.00 -15.31
C ASP A 208 -5.64 8.98 -16.36
N LEU A 209 -5.46 7.84 -17.05
CA LEU A 209 -4.43 7.74 -18.09
C LEU A 209 -4.71 8.69 -19.25
N ARG A 210 -5.98 8.87 -19.64
CA ARG A 210 -6.35 9.82 -20.71
C ARG A 210 -6.07 11.26 -20.30
N ASP A 211 -6.37 11.66 -19.07
CA ASP A 211 -6.03 12.99 -18.57
C ASP A 211 -4.53 13.25 -18.64
N GLN A 212 -3.71 12.27 -18.24
CA GLN A 212 -2.26 12.35 -18.35
C GLN A 212 -1.80 12.50 -19.82
N LEU A 213 -2.39 11.72 -20.73
CA LEU A 213 -2.08 11.76 -22.16
C LEU A 213 -2.46 13.10 -22.79
N TYR A 214 -3.64 13.64 -22.45
CA TYR A 214 -4.08 14.95 -22.92
C TYR A 214 -3.19 16.08 -22.41
N LEU A 215 -2.80 16.04 -21.13
CA LEU A 215 -1.85 16.99 -20.59
C LEU A 215 -0.51 16.95 -21.34
N ARG A 216 0.05 15.75 -21.57
CA ARG A 216 1.33 15.60 -22.31
C ARG A 216 1.23 16.10 -23.75
N ALA A 217 0.15 15.78 -24.45
CA ALA A 217 -0.08 16.26 -25.81
C ALA A 217 -0.28 17.78 -25.88
N GLY A 218 -1.02 18.34 -24.91
CA GLY A 218 -1.19 19.77 -24.75
C GLY A 218 0.13 20.49 -24.49
N TYR A 219 0.92 19.99 -23.53
CA TYR A 219 2.26 20.51 -23.23
C TYR A 219 3.19 20.48 -24.45
N LEU A 220 3.24 19.36 -25.17
CA LEU A 220 4.04 19.23 -26.38
C LEU A 220 3.60 20.22 -27.46
N SER A 221 2.29 20.43 -27.61
CA SER A 221 1.74 21.39 -28.58
C SER A 221 2.10 22.83 -28.19
N VAL A 222 2.01 23.20 -26.90
CA VAL A 222 2.46 24.51 -26.40
C VAL A 222 3.94 24.75 -26.70
N ARG A 223 4.80 23.75 -26.43
CA ARG A 223 6.25 23.86 -26.67
C ARG A 223 6.59 24.13 -28.13
N ASN A 224 5.77 23.62 -29.06
CA ASN A 224 5.95 23.79 -30.50
C ASN A 224 5.11 24.94 -31.07
N GLN A 225 4.55 25.80 -30.22
CA GLN A 225 3.73 26.96 -30.62
C GLN A 225 2.45 26.62 -31.41
N ASP A 226 2.04 25.35 -31.38
CA ASP A 226 0.79 24.85 -31.95
C ASP A 226 -0.36 25.10 -30.95
N TYR A 227 -0.66 26.37 -30.68
CA TYR A 227 -1.57 26.76 -29.60
C TYR A 227 -3.03 26.29 -29.80
N ASP A 228 -3.49 26.14 -31.05
CA ASP A 228 -4.83 25.61 -31.34
C ASP A 228 -4.96 24.14 -30.92
N LYS A 229 -3.99 23.31 -31.31
CA LYS A 229 -3.96 21.90 -30.88
C LYS A 229 -3.77 21.80 -29.37
N ALA A 230 -2.97 22.69 -28.79
CA ALA A 230 -2.77 22.72 -27.34
C ALA A 230 -4.11 22.94 -26.62
N THR A 231 -4.90 23.94 -27.01
CA THR A 231 -6.21 24.17 -26.40
C THR A 231 -7.14 22.96 -26.56
N ASP A 232 -7.18 22.36 -27.74
CA ASP A 232 -8.03 21.19 -28.02
C ASP A 232 -7.71 19.97 -27.14
N PHE A 233 -6.44 19.77 -26.78
CA PHE A 233 -6.05 18.69 -25.87
C PHE A 233 -6.33 19.05 -24.42
N LEU A 234 -6.00 20.27 -24.00
CA LEU A 234 -6.09 20.69 -22.61
C LEU A 234 -7.53 20.82 -22.11
N GLU A 235 -8.47 21.18 -22.99
CA GLU A 235 -9.92 21.20 -22.66
C GLU A 235 -10.50 19.80 -22.38
N LYS A 236 -9.82 18.73 -22.82
CA LYS A 236 -10.26 17.35 -22.61
C LYS A 236 -9.81 16.75 -21.27
N VAL A 237 -8.97 17.46 -20.53
CA VAL A 237 -8.54 17.03 -19.18
C VAL A 237 -9.70 17.22 -18.21
N SER A 238 -10.06 16.18 -17.47
CA SER A 238 -11.12 16.24 -16.46
C SER A 238 -10.83 17.32 -15.41
N LEU A 239 -11.87 18.02 -14.95
CA LEU A 239 -11.76 19.08 -13.94
C LEU A 239 -11.47 18.56 -12.52
N GLU A 240 -11.71 17.28 -12.29
CA GLU A 240 -11.46 16.60 -11.01
C GLU A 240 -10.12 15.83 -11.01
N SER A 241 -9.34 15.95 -12.08
CA SER A 241 -8.09 15.23 -12.26
C SER A 241 -6.95 15.82 -11.43
N TYR A 242 -5.97 15.00 -11.06
CA TYR A 242 -4.68 15.45 -10.52
C TYR A 242 -3.98 16.45 -11.46
N TYR A 243 -4.14 16.25 -12.78
CA TYR A 243 -3.48 17.02 -13.84
C TYR A 243 -4.16 18.36 -14.15
N THR A 244 -5.35 18.59 -13.60
CA THR A 244 -6.18 19.79 -13.87
C THR A 244 -5.44 21.12 -13.68
N PRO A 245 -4.72 21.35 -12.57
CA PRO A 245 -4.11 22.66 -12.32
C PRO A 245 -3.06 23.00 -13.37
N GLN A 246 -2.25 22.02 -13.76
CA GLN A 246 -1.25 22.17 -14.80
C GLN A 246 -1.88 22.36 -16.18
N ALA A 247 -2.96 21.62 -16.48
CA ALA A 247 -3.69 21.76 -17.72
C ALA A 247 -4.31 23.16 -17.86
N LEU A 248 -4.94 23.66 -16.80
CA LEU A 248 -5.51 25.02 -16.75
C LEU A 248 -4.45 26.10 -16.92
N TYR A 249 -3.26 25.93 -16.33
CA TYR A 249 -2.15 26.84 -16.54
C TYR A 249 -1.71 26.89 -18.01
N LEU A 250 -1.42 25.73 -18.61
CA LEU A 250 -1.00 25.62 -20.00
C LEU A 250 -2.09 26.11 -20.96
N HIS A 251 -3.36 25.88 -20.62
CA HIS A 251 -4.50 26.35 -21.39
C HIS A 251 -4.56 27.88 -21.39
N GLY A 252 -4.40 28.50 -20.21
CA GLY A 252 -4.31 29.95 -20.10
C GLY A 252 -3.10 30.52 -20.85
N PHE A 253 -1.95 29.83 -20.78
CA PHE A 253 -0.76 30.21 -21.52
C PHE A 253 -1.01 30.20 -23.04
N ALA A 254 -1.53 29.10 -23.60
CA ALA A 254 -1.86 29.00 -25.02
C ALA A 254 -2.85 30.07 -25.48
N LEU A 255 -3.87 30.38 -24.66
CA LEU A 255 -4.83 31.45 -24.95
C LEU A 255 -4.19 32.84 -24.94
N SER A 256 -3.25 33.10 -24.02
CA SER A 256 -2.56 34.38 -23.94
C SER A 256 -1.65 34.62 -25.14
N GLU A 257 -0.93 33.58 -25.59
CA GLU A 257 -0.08 33.68 -26.80
C GLU A 257 -0.91 33.84 -28.08
N LYS A 258 -2.17 33.40 -28.07
CA LYS A 258 -3.18 33.70 -29.11
C LYS A 258 -3.79 35.11 -28.99
N GLY A 259 -3.37 35.93 -28.02
CA GLY A 259 -3.91 37.26 -27.75
C GLY A 259 -5.24 37.30 -26.98
N ASN A 260 -5.76 36.15 -26.53
CA ASN A 260 -6.99 36.07 -25.75
C ASN A 260 -6.72 36.17 -24.25
N HIS A 261 -6.24 37.33 -23.80
CA HIS A 261 -5.81 37.55 -22.42
C HIS A 261 -6.96 37.39 -21.40
N ARG A 262 -8.20 37.73 -21.77
CA ARG A 262 -9.37 37.57 -20.88
C ARG A 262 -9.67 36.11 -20.58
N ALA A 263 -9.70 35.25 -21.60
CA ALA A 263 -9.93 33.82 -21.41
C ALA A 263 -8.73 33.14 -20.72
N ALA A 264 -7.52 33.62 -20.99
CA ALA A 264 -6.31 33.18 -20.29
C ALA A 264 -6.43 33.39 -18.77
N MET A 265 -6.79 34.61 -18.36
CA MET A 265 -7.00 34.96 -16.95
C MET A 265 -8.08 34.10 -16.30
N GLN A 266 -9.16 33.74 -17.00
CA GLN A 266 -10.17 32.83 -16.45
C GLN A 266 -9.61 31.45 -16.13
N SER A 267 -8.74 30.94 -17.00
CA SER A 267 -8.08 29.63 -16.81
C SER A 267 -7.14 29.67 -15.60
N TRP A 268 -6.30 30.71 -15.51
CA TRP A 268 -5.39 30.91 -14.37
C TRP A 268 -6.13 31.18 -13.06
N HIS A 269 -7.24 31.91 -13.10
CA HIS A 269 -8.11 32.12 -11.94
C HIS A 269 -8.70 30.81 -11.41
N ARG A 270 -8.94 29.81 -12.27
CA ARG A 270 -9.35 28.48 -11.82
C ARG A 270 -8.17 27.69 -11.25
N ALA A 271 -7.01 27.75 -11.91
CA ALA A 271 -5.79 27.06 -11.45
C ALA A 271 -5.32 27.53 -10.07
N LYS A 272 -5.38 28.84 -9.77
CA LYS A 272 -4.93 29.39 -8.48
C LYS A 272 -5.73 28.93 -7.26
N LYS A 273 -6.90 28.31 -7.46
CA LYS A 273 -7.73 27.77 -6.37
C LYS A 273 -7.15 26.47 -5.80
N PHE A 274 -6.24 25.83 -6.52
CA PHE A 274 -5.54 24.64 -6.06
C PHE A 274 -4.34 25.04 -5.17
N PRO A 275 -3.88 24.15 -4.28
CA PRO A 275 -2.65 24.35 -3.52
C PRO A 275 -1.42 24.58 -4.40
N LEU A 276 -0.50 25.44 -3.95
CA LEU A 276 0.74 25.77 -4.67
C LEU A 276 1.67 24.56 -4.90
N ALA A 277 1.49 23.48 -4.14
CA ALA A 277 2.17 22.20 -4.32
C ALA A 277 1.88 21.56 -5.69
N PHE A 278 0.72 21.83 -6.31
CA PHE A 278 0.41 21.26 -7.62
C PHE A 278 1.20 21.95 -8.74
N PRO A 279 1.67 21.19 -9.75
CA PRO A 279 2.31 21.76 -10.93
C PRO A 279 1.42 22.79 -11.65
N GLY A 280 2.01 23.90 -12.10
CA GLY A 280 1.34 24.98 -12.85
C GLY A 280 0.57 25.99 -12.00
N VAL A 281 0.31 25.75 -10.71
CA VAL A 281 -0.43 26.71 -9.86
C VAL A 281 0.39 27.98 -9.62
N ALA A 282 1.66 27.84 -9.26
CA ALA A 282 2.55 28.99 -9.09
C ALA A 282 2.66 29.79 -10.40
N ASP A 283 2.84 29.12 -11.54
CA ASP A 283 2.92 29.81 -12.82
C ASP A 283 1.59 30.49 -13.21
N ALA A 284 0.44 29.96 -12.77
CA ALA A 284 -0.86 30.61 -12.95
C ALA A 284 -1.01 31.89 -12.12
N TRP A 285 -0.46 31.95 -10.91
CA TRP A 285 -0.37 33.19 -10.13
C TRP A 285 0.44 34.26 -10.87
N ILE A 286 1.56 33.88 -11.47
CA ILE A 286 2.36 34.77 -12.33
C ILE A 286 1.56 35.17 -13.58
N GLY A 287 0.89 34.20 -14.20
CA GLY A 287 0.05 34.41 -15.37
C GLY A 287 -1.02 35.48 -15.12
N MET A 288 -1.68 35.49 -13.95
CA MET A 288 -2.66 36.50 -13.61
C MET A 288 -2.10 37.93 -13.67
N GLY A 289 -0.92 38.17 -13.09
CA GLY A 289 -0.27 39.48 -13.15
C GLY A 289 0.06 39.90 -14.58
N ARG A 290 0.69 38.99 -15.35
CA ARG A 290 1.02 39.23 -16.76
C ARG A 290 -0.23 39.44 -17.62
N GLY A 291 -1.33 38.75 -17.31
CA GLY A 291 -2.59 38.85 -18.03
C GLY A 291 -3.23 40.24 -17.90
N TYR A 292 -3.21 40.83 -16.71
CA TYR A 292 -3.69 42.20 -16.50
C TYR A 292 -2.77 43.23 -17.14
N ASP A 293 -1.45 43.01 -17.07
CA ASP A 293 -0.45 43.89 -17.68
C ASP A 293 -0.62 43.96 -19.21
N LEU A 294 -0.65 42.78 -19.87
CA LEU A 294 -0.90 42.68 -21.31
C LEU A 294 -2.29 43.18 -21.74
N ALA A 295 -3.28 43.15 -20.84
CA ALA A 295 -4.61 43.68 -21.10
C ALA A 295 -4.70 45.21 -20.89
N GLY A 296 -3.61 45.88 -20.48
CA GLY A 296 -3.57 47.32 -20.28
C GLY A 296 -4.17 47.80 -18.95
N TYR A 297 -4.16 46.95 -17.92
CA TYR A 297 -4.65 47.28 -16.59
C TYR A 297 -3.53 47.26 -15.54
N PRO A 298 -2.59 48.23 -15.56
CA PRO A 298 -1.39 48.20 -14.74
C PRO A 298 -1.70 48.18 -13.23
N GLY A 299 -2.72 48.91 -12.77
CA GLY A 299 -3.11 48.87 -11.35
C GLY A 299 -3.55 47.48 -10.87
N GLN A 300 -4.36 46.79 -11.69
CA GLN A 300 -4.83 45.42 -11.41
C GLN A 300 -3.68 44.41 -11.53
N ALA A 301 -2.73 44.65 -12.45
CA ALA A 301 -1.51 43.87 -12.55
C ALA A 301 -0.69 43.96 -11.27
N GLY A 302 -0.47 45.19 -10.76
CA GLY A 302 0.24 45.43 -9.49
C GLY A 302 -0.40 44.70 -8.31
N GLU A 303 -1.73 44.79 -8.17
CA GLU A 303 -2.48 44.05 -7.13
C GLU A 303 -2.32 42.52 -7.29
N ALA A 304 -2.39 42.01 -8.52
CA ALA A 304 -2.25 40.58 -8.79
C ALA A 304 -0.83 40.08 -8.47
N TRP A 305 0.21 40.86 -8.78
CA TRP A 305 1.58 40.53 -8.42
C TRP A 305 1.81 40.54 -6.90
N LEU A 306 1.29 41.53 -6.19
CA LEU A 306 1.36 41.59 -4.72
C LEU A 306 0.62 40.42 -4.07
N ALA A 307 -0.54 40.04 -4.60
CA ALA A 307 -1.27 38.88 -4.13
C ALA A 307 -0.48 37.57 -4.36
N ALA A 308 0.24 37.45 -5.48
CA ALA A 308 1.14 36.33 -5.73
C ALA A 308 2.30 36.29 -4.72
N ASN A 309 2.93 37.43 -4.41
CA ASN A 309 3.98 37.51 -3.38
C ASN A 309 3.48 36.97 -2.04
N ALA A 310 2.32 37.47 -1.58
CA ALA A 310 1.72 37.05 -0.32
C ALA A 310 1.43 35.54 -0.29
N ALA A 311 0.97 34.97 -1.42
CA ALA A 311 0.73 33.54 -1.54
C ALA A 311 2.03 32.72 -1.43
N TYR A 312 3.10 33.13 -2.12
CA TYR A 312 4.38 32.43 -2.05
C TYR A 312 5.06 32.54 -0.69
N GLU A 313 5.00 33.71 -0.04
CA GLU A 313 5.52 33.88 1.32
C GLU A 313 4.76 33.01 2.32
N GLY A 314 3.42 33.00 2.25
CA GLY A 314 2.58 32.14 3.08
C GLY A 314 2.89 30.65 2.89
N GLU A 315 3.14 30.23 1.65
CA GLU A 315 3.54 28.86 1.34
C GLU A 315 4.92 28.52 1.88
N ARG A 316 5.91 29.43 1.76
CA ARG A 316 7.25 29.21 2.34
C ARG A 316 7.20 29.03 3.85
N VAL A 317 6.37 29.80 4.56
CA VAL A 317 6.14 29.62 5.99
C VAL A 317 5.50 28.25 6.29
N THR A 318 4.54 27.83 5.47
CA THR A 318 3.88 26.52 5.61
C THR A 318 4.87 25.37 5.39
N LEU A 319 5.70 25.46 4.35
CA LEU A 319 6.78 24.52 4.07
C LEU A 319 7.83 24.49 5.21
N GLY A 320 8.16 25.65 5.78
CA GLY A 320 9.05 25.74 6.94
C GLY A 320 8.49 24.97 8.15
N LYS A 321 7.21 25.17 8.47
CA LYS A 321 6.53 24.41 9.54
C LYS A 321 6.48 22.91 9.25
N LEU A 322 6.26 22.53 7.99
CA LEU A 322 6.30 21.12 7.57
C LEU A 322 7.69 20.51 7.77
N ALA A 323 8.76 21.24 7.41
CA ALA A 323 10.14 20.80 7.65
C ALA A 323 10.43 20.59 9.13
N GLU A 324 10.04 21.54 10.00
CA GLU A 324 10.21 21.37 11.45
C GLU A 324 9.44 20.16 11.98
N ARG A 325 8.22 19.94 11.48
CA ARG A 325 7.41 18.78 11.85
C ARG A 325 8.05 17.47 11.42
N ILE A 326 8.59 17.41 10.21
CA ILE A 326 9.32 16.22 9.72
C ILE A 326 10.52 15.94 10.64
N ARG A 327 11.28 16.96 11.05
CA ARG A 327 12.42 16.78 11.97
C ARG A 327 11.99 16.33 13.36
N ALA A 328 10.85 16.78 13.85
CA ALA A 328 10.36 16.45 15.19
C ALA A 328 9.65 15.08 15.28
N GLU A 329 8.84 14.74 14.28
CA GLU A 329 7.91 13.61 14.32
C GLU A 329 8.21 12.50 13.30
N GLY A 330 9.09 12.77 12.33
CA GLY A 330 9.35 11.93 11.17
C GLY A 330 8.38 12.19 10.01
N ALA A 331 8.87 12.06 8.78
CA ALA A 331 8.15 12.28 7.54
C ALA A 331 7.01 11.29 7.34
N TYR A 332 7.15 10.03 7.78
CA TYR A 332 6.06 9.07 7.67
C TYR A 332 4.83 9.53 8.44
N LYS A 333 5.02 10.03 9.67
CA LYS A 333 3.91 10.58 10.46
C LYS A 333 3.37 11.87 9.83
N ALA A 334 4.26 12.83 9.58
CA ALA A 334 3.90 14.17 9.12
C ALA A 334 3.25 14.23 7.72
N LEU A 335 3.65 13.35 6.79
CA LEU A 335 3.16 13.33 5.40
C LEU A 335 2.16 12.21 5.12
N VAL A 336 2.33 11.02 5.69
CA VAL A 336 1.55 9.83 5.31
C VAL A 336 0.47 9.54 6.34
N ALA A 337 0.84 9.36 7.61
CA ALA A 337 -0.11 9.02 8.66
C ALA A 337 -1.12 10.14 8.89
N ASP A 338 -0.65 11.39 8.98
CA ASP A 338 -1.51 12.54 9.22
C ASP A 338 -2.32 12.97 7.99
N ALA A 339 -1.89 12.58 6.78
CA ALA A 339 -2.72 12.74 5.57
C ALA A 339 -3.84 11.69 5.51
N ARG A 340 -3.64 10.52 6.16
CA ARG A 340 -4.67 9.48 6.35
C ARG A 340 -5.50 9.71 7.61
N GLY A 341 -4.97 10.49 8.55
CA GLY A 341 -5.54 10.79 9.86
C GLY A 341 -6.83 11.58 9.70
N ALA A 342 -7.94 10.88 9.86
CA ALA A 342 -9.22 11.48 10.16
C ALA A 342 -9.12 12.19 11.51
N ASP A 343 -8.86 13.50 11.49
CA ASP A 343 -9.47 14.35 12.50
C ASP A 343 -10.96 14.02 12.48
N THR A 344 -11.52 13.69 13.64
CA THR A 344 -12.88 13.21 13.90
C THR A 344 -13.99 14.19 13.47
N GLN A 345 -13.63 15.22 12.71
CA GLN A 345 -14.44 16.20 12.01
C GLN A 345 -14.55 15.95 10.50
N TRP A 346 -14.00 14.84 9.94
CA TRP A 346 -14.13 14.46 8.51
C TRP A 346 -15.57 14.59 7.98
N PHE A 347 -16.57 14.20 8.77
CA PHE A 347 -17.98 14.28 8.37
C PHE A 347 -18.48 15.73 8.21
N LEU A 348 -17.79 16.70 8.81
CA LEU A 348 -18.04 18.13 8.70
C LEU A 348 -17.10 18.82 7.69
N ALA A 349 -16.01 18.16 7.28
CA ALA A 349 -15.13 18.65 6.24
C ALA A 349 -15.73 18.32 4.88
N ASP A 350 -16.48 19.26 4.33
CA ASP A 350 -16.91 19.22 2.93
C ASP A 350 -15.67 19.43 2.03
N SER A 351 -14.83 18.39 1.91
CA SER A 351 -13.77 18.27 0.90
C SER A 351 -13.06 16.93 0.98
N ARG A 352 -13.57 15.95 0.22
CA ARG A 352 -12.77 14.84 -0.34
C ARG A 352 -11.84 15.33 -1.47
N THR A 353 -11.41 16.60 -1.46
CA THR A 353 -10.96 17.31 -2.66
C THR A 353 -9.45 17.53 -2.68
N LEU A 354 -8.90 17.63 -3.91
CA LEU A 354 -7.54 18.05 -4.28
C LEU A 354 -7.14 19.46 -3.77
N THR A 355 -7.83 19.98 -2.76
CA THR A 355 -7.67 21.33 -2.21
C THR A 355 -6.93 21.34 -0.88
N GLN A 356 -6.66 20.18 -0.26
CA GLN A 356 -5.88 20.11 0.96
C GLN A 356 -4.37 20.21 0.65
N PRO A 357 -3.64 21.21 1.18
CA PRO A 357 -2.21 21.40 0.87
C PRO A 357 -1.33 20.19 1.23
N ARG A 358 -1.63 19.49 2.34
CA ARG A 358 -0.84 18.33 2.77
C ARG A 358 -0.94 17.15 1.81
N LEU A 359 -2.17 16.82 1.38
CA LEU A 359 -2.39 15.77 0.40
C LEU A 359 -1.68 16.09 -0.92
N ALA A 360 -1.69 17.36 -1.33
CA ALA A 360 -0.98 17.80 -2.52
C ALA A 360 0.54 17.54 -2.43
N TYR A 361 1.17 17.83 -1.29
CA TYR A 361 2.60 17.53 -1.08
C TYR A 361 2.89 16.03 -0.99
N LEU A 362 2.00 15.24 -0.40
CA LEU A 362 2.13 13.78 -0.41
C LEU A 362 2.07 13.23 -1.85
N LEU A 363 1.08 13.66 -2.64
CA LEU A 363 0.94 13.25 -4.03
C LEU A 363 2.18 13.67 -4.84
N ARG A 364 2.66 14.90 -4.66
CA ARG A 364 3.89 15.41 -5.27
C ARG A 364 5.11 14.56 -4.90
N PHE A 365 5.24 14.15 -3.64
CA PHE A 365 6.33 13.26 -3.21
C PHE A 365 6.23 11.87 -3.87
N LEU A 366 5.01 11.35 -3.98
CA LEU A 366 4.71 10.05 -4.58
C LEU A 366 4.75 10.04 -6.11
N GLU A 367 4.92 11.17 -6.79
CA GLU A 367 5.21 11.18 -8.24
C GLU A 367 6.54 10.49 -8.56
N SER A 368 7.47 10.49 -7.60
CA SER A 368 8.78 9.84 -7.76
C SER A 368 8.73 8.36 -7.34
N ALA A 369 9.34 7.49 -8.15
CA ALA A 369 9.49 6.07 -7.81
C ALA A 369 10.27 5.87 -6.50
N GLU A 370 11.25 6.73 -6.24
CA GLU A 370 12.02 6.72 -5.00
C GLU A 370 11.16 7.07 -3.78
N GLY A 371 10.30 8.10 -3.88
CA GLY A 371 9.36 8.47 -2.83
C GLY A 371 8.37 7.36 -2.51
N GLN A 372 7.79 6.73 -3.55
CA GLN A 372 6.92 5.55 -3.38
C GLN A 372 7.64 4.40 -2.68
N ALA A 373 8.88 4.11 -3.09
CA ALA A 373 9.69 3.04 -2.50
C ALA A 373 10.05 3.33 -1.03
N ALA A 374 10.38 4.58 -0.70
CA ALA A 374 10.71 5.00 0.67
C ALA A 374 9.51 4.86 1.61
N VAL A 375 8.33 5.35 1.21
CA VAL A 375 7.08 5.19 1.98
C VAL A 375 6.72 3.71 2.14
N GLY A 376 6.76 2.96 1.03
CA GLY A 376 6.46 1.53 1.05
C GLY A 376 7.41 0.72 1.93
N ARG A 377 8.69 1.12 2.04
CA ARG A 377 9.66 0.46 2.91
C ARG A 377 9.31 0.65 4.39
N VAL A 378 8.96 1.86 4.81
CA VAL A 378 8.54 2.13 6.20
C VAL A 378 7.26 1.38 6.52
N ALA A 379 6.24 1.48 5.65
CA ALA A 379 4.96 0.80 5.84
C ALA A 379 5.11 -0.72 6.01
N ARG A 380 5.92 -1.37 5.16
CA ARG A 380 6.20 -2.82 5.26
C ARG A 380 6.91 -3.19 6.55
N LEU A 381 7.82 -2.35 7.05
CA LEU A 381 8.54 -2.61 8.29
C LEU A 381 7.63 -2.41 9.53
N ASP A 382 6.71 -1.45 9.49
CA ASP A 382 5.69 -1.28 10.51
C ASP A 382 4.72 -2.49 10.55
N ASP A 383 4.28 -2.99 9.39
CA ASP A 383 3.47 -4.22 9.30
C ASP A 383 4.20 -5.46 9.87
N LEU A 384 5.50 -5.58 9.58
CA LEU A 384 6.33 -6.66 10.12
C LEU A 384 6.51 -6.52 11.64
N ALA A 385 6.72 -5.31 12.15
CA ALA A 385 6.84 -5.06 13.58
C ALA A 385 5.55 -5.47 14.31
N PHE A 386 4.39 -5.05 13.80
CA PHE A 386 3.09 -5.41 14.33
C PHE A 386 2.86 -6.93 14.32
N SER A 387 3.22 -7.60 13.22
CA SER A 387 3.08 -9.06 13.10
C SER A 387 3.94 -9.80 14.13
N LEU A 388 5.19 -9.38 14.32
CA LEU A 388 6.09 -9.97 15.32
C LEU A 388 5.62 -9.73 16.76
N GLU A 389 5.05 -8.56 17.04
CA GLU A 389 4.46 -8.26 18.35
C GLU A 389 3.25 -9.15 18.66
N SER A 390 2.34 -9.31 17.69
CA SER A 390 1.21 -10.25 17.82
C SER A 390 1.71 -11.68 18.04
N SER A 391 2.66 -12.16 17.24
CA SER A 391 3.20 -13.52 17.39
C SER A 391 3.90 -13.74 18.73
N LYS A 392 4.58 -12.72 19.26
CA LYS A 392 5.17 -12.77 20.61
C LYS A 392 4.10 -12.90 21.67
N HIS A 393 3.05 -12.08 21.59
CA HIS A 393 1.93 -12.14 22.53
C HIS A 393 1.26 -13.51 22.53
N ASP A 394 1.01 -14.09 21.35
CA ASP A 394 0.43 -15.43 21.20
C ASP A 394 1.32 -16.51 21.83
N LEU A 395 2.64 -16.42 21.64
CA LEU A 395 3.59 -17.34 22.28
C LEU A 395 3.64 -17.17 23.80
N ASP A 396 3.58 -15.93 24.32
CA ASP A 396 3.56 -15.69 25.77
C ASP A 396 2.30 -16.30 26.41
N VAL A 397 1.14 -16.18 25.75
CA VAL A 397 -0.11 -16.85 26.17
C VAL A 397 0.02 -18.37 26.11
N PHE A 398 0.62 -18.91 25.05
CA PHE A 398 0.85 -20.35 24.91
C PHE A 398 1.81 -20.90 25.97
N ILE A 399 2.92 -20.21 26.24
CA ILE A 399 3.86 -20.56 27.30
C ILE A 399 3.15 -20.56 28.66
N GLY A 400 2.37 -19.52 28.97
CA GLY A 400 1.58 -19.45 30.21
C GLY A 400 0.58 -20.61 30.34
N ALA A 401 -0.08 -21.01 29.25
CA ALA A 401 -0.98 -22.16 29.23
C ALA A 401 -0.25 -23.49 29.45
N LEU A 402 0.96 -23.66 28.90
CA LEU A 402 1.79 -24.86 29.12
C LEU A 402 2.31 -24.94 30.56
N GLU A 403 2.76 -23.82 31.12
CA GLU A 403 3.25 -23.75 32.51
C GLU A 403 2.15 -24.07 33.53
N ASN A 404 0.93 -23.56 33.32
CA ASN A 404 -0.23 -23.88 34.16
C ASN A 404 -0.61 -25.37 34.10
N ASN A 405 -0.50 -26.00 32.92
CA ASN A 405 -0.75 -27.44 32.78
C ASN A 405 0.35 -28.30 33.43
N HIS A 406 1.58 -27.80 33.56
CA HIS A 406 2.68 -28.50 34.22
C HIS A 406 2.48 -28.63 35.74
N HIS A 407 1.83 -27.64 36.37
CA HIS A 407 1.59 -27.60 37.82
C HIS A 407 0.35 -28.39 38.29
N GLY A 408 -0.53 -28.83 37.39
CA GLY A 408 -1.76 -29.59 37.69
C GLY A 408 -1.56 -31.09 38.02
N GLY A 409 -0.34 -31.55 38.32
CA GLY A 409 -0.03 -32.96 38.51
C GLY A 409 -0.56 -33.55 39.83
N GLY A 410 -1.65 -34.31 39.76
CA GLY A 410 -2.30 -35.03 40.87
C GLY A 410 -1.50 -36.20 41.50
N GLY A 411 -0.21 -35.99 41.79
CA GLY A 411 0.67 -37.00 42.39
C GLY A 411 0.18 -37.51 43.75
N GLY A 412 -0.44 -36.65 44.57
CA GLY A 412 -0.95 -37.01 45.89
C GLY A 412 -2.18 -37.93 45.86
N GLN A 413 -3.10 -37.70 44.92
CA GLN A 413 -4.33 -38.50 44.79
C GLN A 413 -4.05 -39.88 44.18
N ARG A 414 -2.97 -40.00 43.42
CA ARG A 414 -2.54 -41.23 42.78
C ARG A 414 -1.83 -42.19 43.73
N ALA A 415 -0.97 -41.67 44.60
CA ALA A 415 -0.33 -42.47 45.64
C ALA A 415 -1.38 -43.16 46.52
N ALA A 416 -2.45 -42.42 46.88
CA ALA A 416 -3.57 -42.96 47.64
C ALA A 416 -4.36 -44.05 46.87
N LEU A 417 -4.60 -43.87 45.57
CA LEU A 417 -5.28 -44.87 44.74
C LEU A 417 -4.45 -46.16 44.54
N GLN A 418 -3.12 -46.02 44.47
CA GLN A 418 -2.19 -47.14 44.33
C GLN A 418 -2.10 -47.93 45.63
N GLU A 419 -2.05 -47.24 46.77
CA GLU A 419 -2.12 -47.86 48.10
C GLU A 419 -3.47 -48.57 48.34
N GLN A 420 -4.59 -47.97 47.91
CA GLN A 420 -5.91 -48.61 47.96
C GLN A 420 -5.97 -49.87 47.09
N GLN A 421 -5.38 -49.84 45.89
CA GLN A 421 -5.31 -51.00 45.01
C GLN A 421 -4.48 -52.14 45.63
N ASP A 422 -3.31 -51.83 46.20
CA ASP A 422 -2.46 -52.81 46.86
C ASP A 422 -3.13 -53.43 48.09
N THR A 423 -3.97 -52.65 48.78
CA THR A 423 -4.75 -53.12 49.94
C THR A 423 -5.89 -54.04 49.49
N LEU A 424 -6.64 -53.69 48.45
CA LEU A 424 -7.71 -54.51 47.89
C LEU A 424 -7.20 -55.82 47.30
N THR A 425 -6.01 -55.79 46.69
CA THR A 425 -5.37 -56.99 46.13
C THR A 425 -5.00 -57.97 47.26
N ARG A 426 -4.39 -57.47 48.35
CA ARG A 426 -4.08 -58.29 49.55
C ARG A 426 -5.33 -58.85 50.23
N GLN A 427 -6.42 -58.06 50.31
CA GLN A 427 -7.68 -58.53 50.88
C GLN A 427 -8.33 -59.63 50.04
N LEU A 428 -8.23 -59.56 48.72
CA LEU A 428 -8.71 -60.62 47.84
C LEU A 428 -7.88 -61.90 47.93
N GLU A 429 -6.55 -61.80 48.03
CA GLU A 429 -5.68 -62.96 48.25
C GLU A 429 -6.06 -63.69 49.55
N GLN A 430 -6.25 -62.96 50.65
CA GLN A 430 -6.70 -63.52 51.94
C GLN A 430 -8.08 -64.19 51.89
N LEU A 431 -8.99 -63.70 51.04
CA LEU A 431 -10.31 -64.30 50.86
C LEU A 431 -10.25 -65.59 50.02
N THR A 432 -9.22 -65.77 49.21
CA THR A 432 -9.07 -66.94 48.32
C THR A 432 -8.59 -68.19 49.08
N ASP A 433 -8.00 -68.02 50.26
CA ASP A 433 -7.50 -69.10 51.15
C ASP A 433 -8.59 -69.75 52.02
N ARG A 434 -9.85 -69.32 51.92
CA ARG A 434 -10.99 -69.92 52.64
C ARG A 434 -11.72 -70.96 51.78
N PRO A 435 -12.28 -72.04 52.37
CA PRO A 435 -13.08 -73.02 51.63
C PRO A 435 -14.36 -72.36 51.09
N LEU A 436 -14.42 -72.18 49.77
CA LEU A 436 -15.46 -71.41 49.06
C LEU A 436 -16.21 -72.29 48.04
N SER A 437 -17.50 -72.00 47.82
CA SER A 437 -18.30 -72.72 46.82
C SER A 437 -17.97 -72.31 45.38
N ALA A 438 -18.25 -73.16 44.39
CA ALA A 438 -17.85 -72.98 42.99
C ALA A 438 -18.31 -71.64 42.36
N ASP A 439 -19.46 -71.12 42.78
CA ASP A 439 -20.02 -69.85 42.29
C ASP A 439 -19.29 -68.62 42.88
N HIS A 440 -18.80 -68.73 44.11
CA HIS A 440 -17.97 -67.69 44.74
C HIS A 440 -16.56 -67.65 44.13
N ILE A 441 -16.01 -68.80 43.74
CA ILE A 441 -14.72 -68.90 43.04
C ILE A 441 -14.79 -68.20 41.66
N ALA A 442 -15.90 -68.35 40.93
CA ALA A 442 -16.10 -67.69 39.65
C ALA A 442 -16.16 -66.16 39.78
N ARG A 443 -16.90 -65.64 40.77
CA ARG A 443 -16.98 -64.19 41.06
C ARG A 443 -15.66 -63.60 41.54
N LEU A 444 -14.92 -64.31 42.38
CA LEU A 444 -13.58 -63.92 42.83
C LEU A 444 -12.60 -63.81 41.65
N ARG A 445 -12.59 -64.79 40.75
CA ARG A 445 -11.76 -64.74 39.53
C ARG A 445 -12.11 -63.57 38.61
N GLN A 446 -13.40 -63.21 38.52
CA GLN A 446 -13.84 -62.05 37.73
C GLN A 446 -13.36 -60.73 38.37
N LEU A 447 -13.49 -60.58 39.69
CA LEU A 447 -12.97 -59.42 40.43
C LEU A 447 -11.45 -59.32 40.33
N GLN A 448 -10.74 -60.44 40.40
CA GLN A 448 -9.29 -60.50 40.27
C GLN A 448 -8.82 -60.05 38.87
N ARG A 449 -9.51 -60.47 37.80
CA ARG A 449 -9.23 -59.98 36.42
C ARG A 449 -9.50 -58.49 36.28
N LEU A 450 -10.59 -57.99 36.87
CA LEU A 450 -10.92 -56.56 36.82
C LEU A 450 -9.87 -55.72 37.55
N LEU A 451 -9.42 -56.14 38.73
CA LEU A 451 -8.35 -55.48 39.49
C LEU A 451 -6.98 -55.57 38.81
N GLN A 452 -6.63 -56.72 38.23
CA GLN A 452 -5.40 -56.83 37.42
C GLN A 452 -5.45 -55.91 36.20
N SER A 453 -6.58 -55.84 35.50
CA SER A 453 -6.75 -54.92 34.36
C SER A 453 -6.71 -53.45 34.80
N GLY A 454 -7.21 -53.14 36.00
CA GLY A 454 -7.12 -51.83 36.63
C GLY A 454 -5.68 -51.48 37.00
N GLY A 455 -4.91 -52.44 37.53
CA GLY A 455 -3.50 -52.26 37.92
C GLY A 455 -2.54 -52.16 36.75
N GLN A 456 -2.80 -52.89 35.68
CA GLN A 456 -2.08 -52.71 34.42
C GLN A 456 -2.32 -51.31 33.83
N ARG A 457 -3.56 -50.79 33.92
CA ARG A 457 -3.85 -49.40 33.55
C ARG A 457 -3.14 -48.41 34.47
N LEU A 458 -3.20 -48.60 35.79
CA LEU A 458 -2.54 -47.75 36.79
C LEU A 458 -1.01 -47.73 36.66
N SER A 459 -0.40 -48.86 36.28
CA SER A 459 1.06 -49.01 36.08
C SER A 459 1.56 -48.60 34.71
N SER A 460 0.70 -48.58 33.68
CA SER A 460 1.03 -48.02 32.35
C SER A 460 0.94 -46.50 32.28
N LEU A 461 0.18 -45.90 33.20
CA LEU A 461 -0.07 -44.47 33.32
C LEU A 461 1.19 -43.61 33.61
N PRO A 462 2.16 -44.03 34.44
CA PRO A 462 3.42 -43.31 34.67
C PRO A 462 4.27 -43.14 33.41
N ARG A 463 4.34 -44.17 32.54
CA ARG A 463 5.07 -44.07 31.26
C ARG A 463 4.40 -43.09 30.31
N ARG A 464 3.06 -43.06 30.28
CA ARG A 464 2.29 -42.11 29.46
C ARG A 464 2.41 -40.68 29.98
N GLU A 465 2.43 -40.48 31.30
CA GLU A 465 2.63 -39.16 31.89
C GLU A 465 4.07 -38.67 31.78
N ALA A 466 5.06 -39.54 31.95
CA ALA A 466 6.46 -39.18 31.72
C ALA A 466 6.69 -38.74 30.28
N GLY A 467 6.19 -39.50 29.29
CA GLY A 467 6.26 -39.10 27.87
C GLY A 467 5.50 -37.81 27.56
N ARG A 468 4.35 -37.57 28.21
CA ARG A 468 3.60 -36.32 28.08
C ARG A 468 4.34 -35.14 28.73
N GLN A 469 5.00 -35.35 29.86
CA GLN A 469 5.80 -34.32 30.55
C GLN A 469 7.08 -33.98 29.78
N GLU A 470 7.72 -34.96 29.15
CA GLU A 470 8.87 -34.76 28.28
C GLU A 470 8.47 -33.93 27.05
N GLN A 471 7.40 -34.33 26.35
CA GLN A 471 6.84 -33.53 25.24
C GLN A 471 6.44 -32.11 25.65
N LEU A 472 5.86 -31.92 26.84
CA LEU A 472 5.53 -30.58 27.35
C LEU A 472 6.78 -29.75 27.63
N ARG A 473 7.85 -30.35 28.16
CA ARG A 473 9.14 -29.67 28.38
C ARG A 473 9.81 -29.29 27.08
N ASP A 474 9.80 -30.17 26.09
CA ASP A 474 10.36 -29.92 24.76
C ASP A 474 9.61 -28.79 24.05
N ASN A 475 8.28 -28.86 24.02
CA ASN A 475 7.44 -27.81 23.44
C ASN A 475 7.63 -26.45 24.14
N LEU A 476 7.81 -26.47 25.47
CA LEU A 476 8.05 -25.26 26.25
C LEU A 476 9.45 -24.68 25.99
N ALA A 477 10.47 -25.54 25.83
CA ALA A 477 11.81 -25.12 25.44
C ALA A 477 11.81 -24.51 24.02
N GLU A 478 11.13 -25.15 23.06
CA GLU A 478 10.96 -24.64 21.70
C GLU A 478 10.20 -23.31 21.68
N ALA A 479 9.09 -23.20 22.41
CA ALA A 479 8.31 -21.95 22.49
C ALA A 479 9.14 -20.80 23.08
N ARG A 480 9.95 -21.06 24.11
CA ARG A 480 10.87 -20.06 24.68
C ARG A 480 11.95 -19.66 23.68
N GLN A 481 12.54 -20.61 22.97
CA GLN A 481 13.51 -20.32 21.92
C GLN A 481 12.91 -19.44 20.82
N LEU A 482 11.71 -19.78 20.32
CA LEU A 482 10.99 -18.98 19.31
C LEU A 482 10.68 -17.57 19.80
N ARG A 483 10.28 -17.41 21.06
CA ARG A 483 10.04 -16.09 21.67
C ARG A 483 11.32 -15.24 21.72
N ASP A 484 12.45 -15.85 22.05
CA ASP A 484 13.74 -15.17 22.11
C ASP A 484 14.23 -14.80 20.70
N GLU A 485 14.03 -15.67 19.71
CA GLU A 485 14.26 -15.40 18.28
C GLU A 485 13.39 -14.24 17.77
N ILE A 486 12.09 -14.22 18.09
CA ILE A 486 11.19 -13.11 17.75
C ILE A 486 11.68 -11.81 18.39
N SER A 487 12.15 -11.84 19.63
CA SER A 487 12.68 -10.64 20.30
C SER A 487 13.95 -10.11 19.60
N SER A 488 14.81 -11.00 19.11
CA SER A 488 15.95 -10.64 18.26
C SER A 488 15.51 -10.04 16.92
N LEU A 489 14.51 -10.64 16.26
CA LEU A 489 13.93 -10.13 15.01
C LEU A 489 13.27 -8.76 15.21
N GLN A 490 12.53 -8.54 16.30
CA GLN A 490 11.94 -7.24 16.65
C GLN A 490 13.02 -6.16 16.75
N THR A 491 14.16 -6.48 17.37
CA THR A 491 15.30 -5.56 17.47
C THR A 491 15.93 -5.27 16.10
N ARG A 492 15.97 -6.25 15.20
CA ARG A 492 16.47 -6.05 13.83
C ARG A 492 15.50 -5.22 12.99
N VAL A 493 14.21 -5.51 13.08
CA VAL A 493 13.15 -4.77 12.38
C VAL A 493 13.09 -3.33 12.87
N SER A 494 13.16 -3.08 14.18
CA SER A 494 13.16 -1.72 14.73
C SER A 494 14.36 -0.90 14.22
N LYS A 495 15.57 -1.50 14.18
CA LYS A 495 16.76 -0.86 13.59
C LYS A 495 16.60 -0.59 12.09
N ALA A 496 16.06 -1.55 11.33
CA ALA A 496 15.81 -1.38 9.90
C ALA A 496 14.75 -0.31 9.64
N ARG A 497 13.71 -0.25 10.49
CA ARG A 497 12.62 0.74 10.45
C ARG A 497 13.13 2.14 10.76
N ALA A 498 14.02 2.29 11.74
CA ALA A 498 14.69 3.56 12.02
C ALA A 498 15.50 4.06 10.81
N ARG A 499 16.33 3.20 10.20
CA ARG A 499 17.10 3.56 8.99
C ARG A 499 16.21 3.90 7.80
N ALA A 500 15.11 3.17 7.62
CA ALA A 500 14.15 3.46 6.55
C ALA A 500 13.41 4.78 6.79
N ALA A 501 13.09 5.10 8.05
CA ALA A 501 12.51 6.38 8.44
C ALA A 501 13.49 7.53 8.22
N GLU A 502 14.74 7.42 8.64
CA GLU A 502 15.79 8.42 8.39
C GLU A 502 15.96 8.71 6.89
N TYR A 503 15.98 7.67 6.05
CA TYR A 503 16.03 7.83 4.61
C TYR A 503 14.79 8.53 4.03
N LEU A 504 13.61 8.19 4.53
CA LEU A 504 12.37 8.86 4.13
C LEU A 504 12.37 10.33 4.56
N ASP A 505 12.86 10.64 5.75
CA ASP A 505 12.99 11.99 6.29
C ASP A 505 13.94 12.83 5.45
N GLU A 506 15.10 12.28 5.08
CA GLU A 506 16.06 12.92 4.18
C GLU A 506 15.40 13.30 2.85
N LYS A 507 14.69 12.35 2.21
CA LYS A 507 14.05 12.57 0.91
C LYS A 507 12.88 13.56 1.00
N ALA A 508 12.09 13.49 2.06
CA ALA A 508 11.00 14.43 2.30
C ALA A 508 11.51 15.84 2.56
N LEU A 509 12.57 16.01 3.36
CA LEU A 509 13.21 17.30 3.60
C LEU A 509 13.84 17.87 2.34
N ALA A 510 14.46 17.03 1.50
CA ALA A 510 14.99 17.43 0.21
C ALA A 510 13.87 17.96 -0.73
N LEU A 511 12.72 17.29 -0.77
CA LEU A 511 11.54 17.79 -1.50
C LEU A 511 11.09 19.14 -0.96
N VAL A 512 10.91 19.27 0.36
CA VAL A 512 10.46 20.53 0.98
C VAL A 512 11.44 21.67 0.69
N ALA A 513 12.74 21.41 0.75
CA ALA A 513 13.77 22.40 0.42
C ALA A 513 13.69 22.82 -1.06
N ALA A 514 13.52 21.86 -1.99
CA ALA A 514 13.36 22.15 -3.41
C ALA A 514 12.10 22.99 -3.68
N GLU A 515 10.99 22.68 -3.00
CA GLU A 515 9.74 23.44 -3.09
C GLU A 515 9.87 24.86 -2.50
N GLN A 516 10.60 25.02 -1.39
CA GLN A 516 10.93 26.34 -0.85
C GLN A 516 11.76 27.18 -1.83
N GLN A 517 12.75 26.58 -2.47
CA GLN A 517 13.56 27.24 -3.49
C GLN A 517 12.71 27.63 -4.71
N ARG A 518 11.79 26.76 -5.13
CA ARG A 518 10.83 27.06 -6.21
C ARG A 518 9.96 28.27 -5.85
N MET A 519 9.43 28.34 -4.63
CA MET A 519 8.63 29.49 -4.18
C MET A 519 9.46 30.77 -4.08
N ALA A 520 10.72 30.69 -3.61
CA ALA A 520 11.63 31.84 -3.58
C ALA A 520 11.90 32.38 -5.01
N HIS A 521 12.18 31.50 -5.96
CA HIS A 521 12.35 31.90 -7.37
C HIS A 521 11.10 32.55 -7.97
N SER A 522 9.91 32.03 -7.64
CA SER A 522 8.65 32.64 -8.07
C SER A 522 8.43 34.01 -7.44
N LEU A 523 8.80 34.20 -6.17
CA LEU A 523 8.74 35.47 -5.46
C LEU A 523 9.69 36.51 -6.08
N ASP A 524 10.94 36.14 -6.32
CA ASP A 524 11.93 37.05 -6.94
C ASP A 524 11.45 37.52 -8.32
N LYS A 525 10.83 36.63 -9.11
CA LYS A 525 10.24 36.99 -10.40
C LYS A 525 9.11 38.00 -10.26
N THR A 526 8.19 37.79 -9.32
CA THR A 526 7.05 38.69 -9.15
C THR A 526 7.48 40.05 -8.59
N GLU A 527 8.49 40.10 -7.71
CA GLU A 527 9.11 41.35 -7.26
C GLU A 527 9.76 42.13 -8.40
N GLN A 528 10.48 41.46 -9.31
CA GLN A 528 11.03 42.09 -10.51
C GLN A 528 9.92 42.70 -11.39
N GLN A 529 8.82 41.98 -11.61
CA GLN A 529 7.70 42.49 -12.40
C GLN A 529 7.03 43.70 -11.75
N ILE A 530 6.88 43.71 -10.41
CA ILE A 530 6.38 44.87 -9.67
C ILE A 530 7.31 46.07 -9.86
N ALA A 531 8.63 45.88 -9.77
CA ALA A 531 9.60 46.95 -9.99
C ALA A 531 9.50 47.53 -11.40
N HIS A 532 9.42 46.68 -12.43
CA HIS A 532 9.23 47.11 -13.83
C HIS A 532 7.93 47.89 -14.03
N LEU A 533 6.84 47.43 -13.41
CA LEU A 533 5.54 48.10 -13.49
C LEU A 533 5.60 49.50 -12.87
N TYR A 534 6.24 49.66 -11.71
CA TYR A 534 6.40 50.97 -11.08
C TYR A 534 7.33 51.89 -11.86
N GLU A 535 8.42 51.37 -12.44
CA GLU A 535 9.29 52.13 -13.32
C GLU A 535 8.51 52.64 -14.55
N TYR A 536 7.75 51.78 -15.20
CA TYR A 536 6.89 52.16 -16.32
C TYR A 536 5.89 53.26 -15.94
N LEU A 537 5.16 53.09 -14.83
CA LEU A 537 4.21 54.09 -14.35
C LEU A 537 4.88 55.42 -13.97
N ALA A 538 6.09 55.38 -13.41
CA ALA A 538 6.85 56.58 -13.10
C ALA A 538 7.29 57.32 -14.37
N LEU A 539 7.77 56.60 -15.39
CA LEU A 539 8.17 57.18 -16.68
C LEU A 539 6.97 57.76 -17.44
N GLU A 540 5.82 57.08 -17.42
CA GLU A 540 4.58 57.56 -18.04
C GLU A 540 4.11 58.86 -17.39
N ASN A 541 4.07 58.92 -16.06
CA ASN A 541 3.73 60.15 -15.31
C ASN A 541 4.71 61.31 -15.59
N ILE A 542 6.01 61.04 -15.72
CA ILE A 542 7.01 62.07 -16.07
C ILE A 542 6.82 62.55 -17.52
N GLY A 543 6.51 61.65 -18.45
CA GLY A 543 6.25 61.97 -19.86
C GLY A 543 4.96 62.77 -20.07
N GLU A 544 3.93 62.51 -19.26
CA GLU A 544 2.70 63.32 -19.23
C GLU A 544 2.93 64.71 -18.61
N ALA A 545 3.77 64.82 -17.57
CA ALA A 545 4.11 66.10 -16.95
C ALA A 545 5.02 67.00 -17.82
N ALA A 546 5.69 66.42 -18.83
CA ALA A 546 6.57 67.12 -19.77
C ALA A 546 5.88 67.55 -21.08
N ARG A 547 4.60 67.17 -21.27
CA ARG A 547 3.72 67.65 -22.36
C ARG A 547 2.83 68.76 -21.84
#